data_AF-A0A1H9RUC1-F1
#
_entry.id   AF-A0A1H9RUC1-F1
#
_cell.length_a   1.000
_cell.length_b   1.000
_cell.length_c   1.000
_cell.angle_alpha   90.00
_cell.angle_beta   90.00
_cell.angle_gamma   90.00
#
_symmetry.space_group_name_H-M   'P 1'
#
loop_
_entity.id
_entity.type
_entity.pdbx_description
1 polymer ?
#
loop_
_entity_poly.entity_id
_entity_poly.type
_entity_poly.pdbx_seq_one_letter_code
_entity_poly.pdbx_strand_id
1 'polypeptide(L)'
;MTLEGRPSSAWWSQARLLPMLLWATAGVCAIAGLMSLWLASRVPSTISGEELTSRMDNSWTLLATATGLLLIITGVVWLAWQRGLARLLLAEGDMRRSPQMQMVAWVIPVVAWWWPLRDIRELHGFFDADEVEFTDLTRRWWICWLAFGALQLVAAWIEGSVHTAPGVRVTFVVTGLAGLAALPAAHFATMMVRQLTGHVVTALGH
;
A
#
# COMPACT_ATOMS: atom_id res chain seq x y z
N MET A 1 17.59 -10.29 22.15
CA MET A 1 17.52 -8.84 22.43
C MET A 1 16.30 -8.59 23.29
N THR A 2 16.45 -7.90 24.43
CA THR A 2 15.36 -7.52 25.34
C THR A 2 15.09 -6.03 25.19
N LEU A 3 13.85 -5.61 24.93
CA LEU A 3 13.50 -4.20 24.77
C LEU A 3 13.24 -3.56 26.15
N GLU A 4 14.00 -2.53 26.54
CA GLU A 4 13.81 -1.75 27.77
C GLU A 4 12.59 -0.79 27.65
N GLY A 5 12.23 -0.40 26.44
CA GLY A 5 11.10 0.49 26.15
C GLY A 5 9.76 -0.24 25.95
N ARG A 6 8.75 0.03 26.80
CA ARG A 6 7.39 -0.48 26.57
C ARG A 6 6.70 0.25 25.40
N PRO A 7 6.10 -0.48 24.42
CA PRO A 7 5.30 0.14 23.38
C PRO A 7 4.10 0.89 23.96
N SER A 8 3.78 2.04 23.37
CA SER A 8 2.59 2.80 23.75
C SER A 8 1.31 2.02 23.39
N SER A 9 0.22 2.27 24.13
CA SER A 9 -1.11 1.72 23.82
C SER A 9 -1.55 2.06 22.39
N ALA A 10 -1.22 3.27 21.93
CA ALA A 10 -1.50 3.72 20.57
C ALA A 10 -0.79 2.85 19.50
N TRP A 11 0.47 2.45 19.75
CA TRP A 11 1.20 1.60 18.82
C TRP A 11 0.57 0.20 18.70
N TRP A 12 0.12 -0.38 19.82
CA TRP A 12 -0.61 -1.66 19.79
C TRP A 12 -1.92 -1.57 19.01
N SER A 13 -2.66 -0.48 19.18
CA SER A 13 -3.87 -0.22 18.38
C SER A 13 -3.54 -0.14 16.89
N GLN A 14 -2.48 0.57 16.51
CA GLN A 14 -2.05 0.69 15.12
C GLN A 14 -1.65 -0.68 14.53
N ALA A 15 -0.86 -1.47 15.25
CA ALA A 15 -0.41 -2.79 14.80
C ALA A 15 -1.58 -3.77 14.57
N ARG A 16 -2.65 -3.66 15.36
CA ARG A 16 -3.88 -4.47 15.19
C ARG A 16 -4.76 -3.97 14.04
N LEU A 17 -4.88 -2.65 13.88
CA LEU A 17 -5.72 -2.03 12.86
C LEU A 17 -5.12 -2.14 11.46
N LEU A 18 -3.79 -2.09 11.35
CA LEU A 18 -3.12 -1.97 10.06
C LEU A 18 -3.40 -3.14 9.10
N PRO A 19 -3.36 -4.43 9.53
CA PRO A 19 -3.81 -5.54 8.68
C PRO A 19 -5.26 -5.38 8.19
N MET A 20 -6.17 -4.94 9.05
CA MET A 20 -7.58 -4.75 8.68
C MET A 20 -7.73 -3.65 7.63
N LEU A 21 -7.02 -2.53 7.80
CA LEU A 21 -7.01 -1.41 6.86
C LEU A 21 -6.37 -1.77 5.51
N LEU A 22 -5.28 -2.55 5.52
CA LEU A 22 -4.64 -3.07 4.31
C LEU A 22 -5.63 -3.93 3.49
N TRP A 23 -6.32 -4.86 4.15
CA TRP A 23 -7.32 -5.71 3.49
C TRP A 23 -8.57 -4.96 3.07
N ALA A 24 -9.06 -4.01 3.87
CA ALA A 24 -10.18 -3.16 3.49
C ALA A 24 -9.86 -2.33 2.24
N THR A 25 -8.67 -1.73 2.20
CA THR A 25 -8.18 -0.96 1.05
C THR A 25 -8.04 -1.84 -0.19
N ALA A 26 -7.41 -3.01 -0.05
CA ALA A 26 -7.28 -3.96 -1.17
C ALA A 26 -8.63 -4.49 -1.65
N GLY A 27 -9.59 -4.72 -0.73
CA GLY A 27 -10.95 -5.13 -1.07
C GLY A 27 -11.67 -4.06 -1.89
N VAL A 28 -11.60 -2.80 -1.49
CA VAL A 28 -12.20 -1.69 -2.25
C VAL A 28 -11.52 -1.52 -3.61
N CYS A 29 -10.19 -1.59 -3.67
CA CYS A 29 -9.45 -1.58 -4.94
C CYS A 29 -9.86 -2.75 -5.85
N ALA A 30 -10.02 -3.95 -5.30
CA ALA A 30 -10.43 -5.14 -6.07
C ALA A 30 -11.87 -5.01 -6.58
N ILE A 31 -12.80 -4.48 -5.78
CA ILE A 31 -14.17 -4.19 -6.22
C ILE A 31 -14.17 -3.17 -7.36
N ALA A 32 -13.42 -2.08 -7.22
CA ALA A 32 -13.26 -1.08 -8.28
C ALA A 32 -12.62 -1.66 -9.54
N GLY A 33 -11.62 -2.52 -9.38
CA GLY A 33 -10.97 -3.21 -10.48
C GLY A 33 -11.92 -4.16 -11.22
N LEU A 34 -12.66 -5.00 -10.49
CA LEU A 34 -13.65 -5.93 -11.07
C LEU A 34 -14.76 -5.17 -11.79
N MET A 35 -15.24 -4.07 -11.20
CA MET A 35 -16.21 -3.20 -11.85
C MET A 35 -15.64 -2.61 -13.14
N SER A 36 -14.39 -2.16 -13.14
CA SER A 36 -13.70 -1.65 -14.35
C SER A 36 -13.59 -2.73 -15.43
N LEU A 37 -13.18 -3.95 -15.09
CA LEU A 37 -13.12 -5.06 -16.06
C LEU A 37 -14.49 -5.43 -16.62
N TRP A 38 -15.52 -5.42 -15.76
CA TRP A 38 -16.89 -5.65 -16.19
C TRP A 38 -17.32 -4.58 -17.21
N LEU A 39 -17.00 -3.31 -16.97
CA LEU A 39 -17.31 -2.22 -17.90
C LEU A 39 -16.53 -2.33 -19.21
N ALA A 40 -15.25 -2.70 -19.16
CA ALA A 40 -14.44 -2.95 -20.35
C ALA A 40 -15.07 -4.00 -21.28
N SER A 41 -15.81 -4.97 -20.73
CA SER A 41 -16.54 -5.99 -21.51
C SER A 41 -17.85 -5.47 -22.13
N ARG A 42 -18.36 -4.35 -21.63
CA ARG A 42 -19.66 -3.77 -21.99
C ARG A 42 -19.57 -2.52 -22.86
N VAL A 43 -18.38 -1.94 -23.05
CA VAL A 43 -18.18 -0.75 -23.90
C VAL A 43 -18.64 -1.05 -25.34
N PRO A 44 -19.75 -0.46 -25.81
CA PRO A 44 -20.17 -0.62 -27.20
C PRO A 44 -19.20 0.16 -28.10
N SER A 45 -18.85 -0.40 -29.26
CA SER A 45 -17.98 0.27 -30.23
C SER A 45 -18.60 1.54 -30.85
N THR A 46 -19.89 1.77 -30.61
CA THR A 46 -20.70 2.80 -31.27
C THR A 46 -21.06 4.01 -30.38
N ILE A 47 -20.85 3.92 -29.06
CA ILE A 47 -21.13 5.04 -28.13
C ILE A 47 -19.85 5.87 -27.96
N SER A 48 -19.98 7.20 -27.91
CA SER A 48 -18.84 8.08 -27.63
C SER A 48 -18.32 7.85 -26.21
N GLY A 49 -17.01 7.99 -26.00
CA GLY A 49 -16.42 7.83 -24.66
C GLY A 49 -17.07 8.74 -23.62
N GLU A 50 -17.43 9.96 -24.02
CA GLU A 50 -18.03 11.00 -23.17
C GLU A 50 -19.41 10.61 -22.61
N GLU A 51 -20.28 10.00 -23.43
CA GLU A 51 -21.60 9.57 -22.99
C GLU A 51 -21.53 8.36 -22.04
N LEU A 52 -20.52 7.50 -22.21
CA LEU A 52 -20.27 6.38 -21.32
C LEU A 52 -19.77 6.85 -19.95
N THR A 53 -18.82 7.79 -19.92
CA THR A 53 -18.28 8.36 -18.67
C THR A 53 -19.35 9.12 -17.90
N SER A 54 -20.17 9.92 -18.58
CA SER A 54 -21.26 10.70 -17.96
C SER A 54 -22.29 9.81 -17.22
N ARG A 55 -22.69 8.67 -17.81
CA ARG A 55 -23.64 7.73 -17.18
C ARG A 55 -23.09 7.06 -15.92
N MET A 56 -21.76 7.09 -15.76
CA MET A 56 -21.02 6.35 -14.75
C MET A 56 -20.46 7.24 -13.64
N ASP A 57 -20.53 8.55 -13.84
CA ASP A 57 -19.72 9.53 -13.14
C ASP A 57 -19.95 9.53 -11.63
N ASN A 58 -21.21 9.43 -11.20
CA ASN A 58 -21.57 9.45 -9.77
C ASN A 58 -21.05 8.22 -9.01
N SER A 59 -21.27 7.01 -9.53
CA SER A 59 -20.82 5.77 -8.86
C SER A 59 -19.30 5.63 -8.90
N TRP A 60 -18.69 6.02 -10.03
CA TRP A 60 -17.23 6.03 -10.18
C TRP A 60 -16.57 7.02 -9.22
N THR A 61 -17.08 8.25 -9.15
CA THR A 61 -16.58 9.30 -8.25
C THR A 61 -16.67 8.89 -6.80
N LEU A 62 -17.80 8.30 -6.37
CA LEU A 62 -17.96 7.78 -5.00
C LEU A 62 -16.94 6.69 -4.69
N LEU A 63 -16.74 5.73 -5.60
CA LEU A 63 -15.81 4.63 -5.40
C LEU A 63 -14.34 5.08 -5.40
N ALA A 64 -13.97 5.98 -6.31
CA ALA A 64 -12.66 6.61 -6.36
C ALA A 64 -12.37 7.41 -5.08
N THR A 65 -13.36 8.18 -4.59
CA THR A 65 -13.25 8.94 -3.34
C THR A 65 -13.08 8.01 -2.15
N ALA A 66 -13.89 6.95 -2.03
CA ALA A 66 -13.77 5.95 -0.97
C ALA A 66 -12.40 5.25 -0.99
N THR A 67 -11.91 4.90 -2.19
CA THR A 67 -10.59 4.29 -2.39
C THR A 67 -9.48 5.24 -1.94
N GLY A 68 -9.54 6.50 -2.36
CA GLY A 68 -8.57 7.53 -1.98
C GLY A 68 -8.53 7.77 -0.48
N LEU A 69 -9.70 7.89 0.18
CA LEU A 69 -9.77 8.08 1.63
C LEU A 69 -9.19 6.87 2.38
N LEU A 70 -9.52 5.64 1.97
CA LEU A 70 -8.97 4.43 2.60
C LEU A 70 -7.47 4.31 2.41
N LEU A 71 -6.93 4.64 1.24
CA LEU A 71 -5.50 4.67 0.99
C LEU A 71 -4.80 5.70 1.89
N ILE A 72 -5.36 6.89 2.03
CA ILE A 72 -4.82 7.94 2.91
C ILE A 72 -4.82 7.47 4.37
N ILE A 73 -5.95 6.96 4.86
CA ILE A 73 -6.07 6.46 6.24
C ILE A 73 -5.08 5.32 6.48
N THR A 74 -5.00 4.36 5.55
CA THR A 74 -4.06 3.23 5.64
C THR A 74 -2.61 3.71 5.64
N GLY A 75 -2.25 4.65 4.77
CA GLY A 75 -0.93 5.25 4.71
C GLY A 75 -0.55 5.98 6.00
N VAL A 76 -1.47 6.77 6.57
CA VAL A 76 -1.25 7.46 7.85
C VAL A 76 -1.02 6.46 8.98
N VAL A 77 -1.84 5.41 9.09
CA VAL A 77 -1.69 4.38 10.13
C VAL A 77 -0.41 3.57 9.91
N TRP A 78 -0.05 3.26 8.66
CA TRP A 78 1.22 2.62 8.31
C TRP A 78 2.42 3.44 8.80
N LEU A 79 2.45 4.73 8.46
CA LEU A 79 3.54 5.63 8.86
C LEU A 79 3.61 5.80 10.38
N ALA A 80 2.46 5.89 11.06
CA ALA A 80 2.40 5.99 12.51
C ALA A 80 2.94 4.72 13.19
N TRP A 81 2.55 3.54 12.68
CA TRP A 81 3.06 2.26 13.14
C TRP A 81 4.57 2.12 12.92
N GLN A 82 5.05 2.42 11.70
CA GLN A 82 6.47 2.36 11.34
C GLN A 82 7.30 3.30 12.21
N ARG A 83 6.84 4.55 12.39
CA ARG A 83 7.49 5.53 13.27
C ARG A 83 7.54 5.05 14.72
N GLY A 84 6.46 4.45 15.21
CA GLY A 84 6.41 3.89 16.56
C GLY A 84 7.41 2.74 16.75
N LEU A 85 7.50 1.85 15.75
CA LEU A 85 8.48 0.76 15.75
C LEU A 85 9.91 1.29 15.72
N ALA A 86 10.22 2.23 14.83
CA ALA A 86 11.54 2.86 14.74
C ALA A 86 11.94 3.56 16.06
N ARG A 87 10.99 4.21 16.74
CA ARG A 87 11.27 4.85 18.05
C ARG A 87 11.59 3.85 19.15
N LEU A 88 10.95 2.68 19.13
CA LEU A 88 11.24 1.62 20.10
C LEU A 88 12.66 1.08 19.87
N LEU A 89 13.02 0.82 18.61
CA LEU A 89 14.34 0.29 18.27
C LEU A 89 15.47 1.30 18.45
N LEU A 90 15.22 2.60 18.22
CA LEU A 90 16.20 3.66 18.48
C LEU A 90 16.60 3.75 19.96
N ALA A 91 15.73 3.35 20.89
CA ALA A 91 16.07 3.33 22.30
C ALA A 91 17.13 2.27 22.65
N GLU A 92 17.28 1.25 21.80
CA GLU A 92 18.12 0.08 22.06
C GLU A 92 19.45 0.10 21.29
N GLY A 93 19.54 0.92 20.24
CA GLY A 93 20.69 0.93 19.37
C GLY A 93 20.65 2.03 18.33
N ASP A 94 21.76 2.17 17.62
CA ASP A 94 21.95 3.26 16.68
C ASP A 94 21.32 2.92 15.33
N MET A 95 20.26 3.63 14.97
CA MET A 95 19.64 3.52 13.65
C MET A 95 20.30 4.47 12.66
N ARG A 96 20.52 4.03 11.41
CA ARG A 96 21.12 4.88 10.37
C ARG A 96 20.29 6.11 10.05
N ARG A 97 18.97 6.03 10.24
CA ARG A 97 18.03 7.13 10.00
C ARG A 97 17.11 7.33 11.19
N SER A 98 16.92 8.60 11.55
CA SER A 98 15.93 8.97 12.56
C SER A 98 14.51 8.56 12.11
N PRO A 99 13.58 8.28 13.04
CA PRO A 99 12.20 7.93 12.72
C PRO A 99 11.48 8.98 11.86
N GLN A 100 11.86 10.25 11.98
CA GLN A 100 11.31 11.33 11.15
C GLN A 100 11.80 11.24 9.71
N MET A 101 13.09 10.93 9.51
CA MET A 101 13.66 10.78 8.17
C MET A 101 13.03 9.61 7.41
N GLN A 102 12.70 8.51 8.11
CA GLN A 102 11.96 7.40 7.52
C GLN A 102 10.57 7.80 7.03
N MET A 103 9.87 8.72 7.73
CA MET A 103 8.58 9.23 7.27
C MET A 103 8.72 10.13 6.04
N VAL A 104 9.72 11.01 6.05
CA VAL A 104 9.99 11.92 4.93
C VAL A 104 10.36 11.15 3.66
N ALA A 105 11.01 9.99 3.82
CA ALA A 105 11.38 9.10 2.72
C ALA A 105 10.18 8.63 1.88
N TRP A 106 8.99 8.54 2.47
CA TRP A 106 7.76 8.17 1.75
C TRP A 106 7.16 9.29 0.90
N VAL A 107 7.51 10.54 1.18
CA VAL A 107 6.90 11.73 0.55
C VAL A 107 7.76 12.26 -0.60
N ILE A 108 9.08 12.14 -0.49
CA ILE A 108 10.00 12.61 -1.53
C ILE A 108 10.02 11.59 -2.68
N PRO A 109 9.55 11.91 -3.90
CA PRO A 109 9.32 10.93 -4.96
C PRO A 109 10.56 10.10 -5.35
N VAL A 110 11.71 10.76 -5.44
CA VAL A 110 12.99 10.09 -5.77
C VAL A 110 13.39 9.09 -4.69
N VAL A 111 13.19 9.47 -3.44
CA VAL A 111 13.61 8.71 -2.26
C VAL A 111 12.65 7.56 -1.96
N ALA A 112 11.36 7.80 -2.17
CA ALA A 112 10.27 6.85 -2.00
C ALA A 112 10.44 5.61 -2.88
N TRP A 113 11.35 5.64 -3.86
CA TRP A 113 11.58 4.53 -4.78
C TRP A 113 12.40 3.37 -4.18
N TRP A 114 13.24 3.61 -3.16
CA TRP A 114 14.04 2.53 -2.55
C TRP A 114 14.33 2.70 -1.06
N TRP A 115 14.14 3.88 -0.47
CA TRP A 115 14.40 4.07 0.96
C TRP A 115 13.41 3.34 1.85
N PRO A 116 12.09 3.36 1.58
CA PRO A 116 11.14 2.61 2.40
C PRO A 116 11.46 1.11 2.50
N LEU A 117 11.90 0.52 1.38
CA LEU A 117 12.36 -0.87 1.33
C LEU A 117 13.56 -1.11 2.26
N ARG A 118 14.53 -0.19 2.25
CA ARG A 118 15.72 -0.27 3.12
C ARG A 118 15.36 -0.05 4.58
N ASP A 119 14.52 0.94 4.86
CA ASP A 119 14.11 1.29 6.23
C ASP A 119 13.39 0.11 6.89
N ILE A 120 12.49 -0.58 6.19
CA ILE A 120 11.77 -1.72 6.76
C ILE A 120 12.69 -2.94 6.99
N ARG A 121 13.65 -3.17 6.09
CA ARG A 121 14.66 -4.23 6.29
C ARG A 121 15.60 -3.91 7.45
N GLU A 122 15.97 -2.65 7.61
CA GLU A 122 16.76 -2.18 8.75
C GLU A 122 16.00 -2.44 10.05
N LEU A 123 14.69 -2.13 10.11
CA LEU A 123 13.85 -2.43 11.28
C LEU A 123 13.82 -3.93 11.62
N HIS A 124 13.82 -4.81 10.60
CA HIS A 124 13.90 -6.26 10.81
C HIS A 124 15.28 -6.72 11.30
N GLY A 125 16.35 -6.13 10.76
CA GLY A 125 17.73 -6.48 11.11
C GLY A 125 18.07 -6.32 12.59
N PHE A 126 17.33 -5.47 13.33
CA PHE A 126 17.48 -5.34 14.77
C PHE A 126 17.11 -6.61 15.57
N PHE A 127 16.28 -7.49 15.00
CA PHE A 127 15.78 -8.66 15.72
C PHE A 127 16.65 -9.92 15.54
N ASP A 128 17.78 -9.84 14.82
CA ASP A 128 18.71 -10.95 14.55
C ASP A 128 18.00 -12.21 14.01
N ALA A 129 16.88 -11.99 13.30
CA ALA A 129 16.00 -13.02 12.73
C ALA A 129 16.43 -13.37 11.30
N ASP A 130 15.90 -14.47 10.75
CA ASP A 130 16.24 -14.95 9.40
C ASP A 130 16.07 -13.85 8.34
N GLU A 131 17.21 -13.30 7.90
CA GLU A 131 17.27 -12.15 7.00
C GLU A 131 16.79 -12.51 5.58
N VAL A 132 16.93 -13.77 5.18
CA VAL A 132 16.65 -14.22 3.81
C VAL A 132 15.16 -14.21 3.54
N GLU A 133 14.35 -14.81 4.44
CA GLU A 133 12.90 -14.89 4.27
C GLU A 133 12.26 -13.48 4.27
N PHE A 134 12.66 -12.64 5.23
CA PHE A 134 12.12 -11.28 5.33
C PHE A 134 12.52 -10.39 4.14
N THR A 135 13.75 -10.56 3.62
CA THR A 135 14.22 -9.81 2.45
C THR A 135 13.42 -10.15 1.20
N ASP A 136 13.10 -11.43 0.99
CA ASP A 136 12.26 -11.87 -0.13
C ASP A 136 10.82 -11.40 0.03
N LEU A 137 10.24 -11.51 1.24
CA LEU A 137 8.92 -10.98 1.55
C LEU A 137 8.80 -9.49 1.23
N THR A 138 9.75 -8.70 1.73
CA THR A 138 9.78 -7.24 1.52
C THR A 138 9.99 -6.91 0.04
N ARG A 139 10.78 -7.70 -0.69
CA ARG A 139 10.98 -7.54 -2.14
C ARG A 139 9.68 -7.78 -2.91
N ARG A 140 8.96 -8.87 -2.61
CA ARG A 140 7.68 -9.21 -3.27
C ARG A 140 6.63 -8.14 -3.01
N TRP A 141 6.49 -7.70 -1.76
CA TRP A 141 5.64 -6.57 -1.40
C TRP A 141 5.96 -5.32 -2.22
N TRP A 142 7.24 -4.95 -2.29
CA TRP A 142 7.68 -3.75 -3.01
C TRP A 142 7.38 -3.81 -4.51
N ILE A 143 7.62 -4.95 -5.13
CA ILE A 143 7.30 -5.17 -6.55
C ILE A 143 5.79 -5.05 -6.78
N CYS A 144 4.96 -5.68 -5.93
CA CYS A 144 3.50 -5.59 -6.05
C CYS A 144 3.01 -4.14 -5.86
N TRP A 145 3.57 -3.41 -4.89
CA TRP A 145 3.22 -2.02 -4.64
C TRP A 145 3.59 -1.10 -5.81
N LEU A 146 4.79 -1.26 -6.38
CA LEU A 146 5.22 -0.51 -7.56
C LEU A 146 4.38 -0.86 -8.79
N ALA A 147 4.06 -2.14 -9.00
CA ALA A 147 3.21 -2.57 -10.11
C ALA A 147 1.80 -1.98 -9.99
N PHE A 148 1.21 -2.00 -8.79
CA PHE A 148 -0.06 -1.35 -8.48
C PHE A 148 -0.02 0.15 -8.81
N GLY A 149 0.98 0.88 -8.28
CA GLY A 149 1.13 2.33 -8.51
C GLY A 149 1.36 2.68 -9.98
N ALA A 150 2.19 1.90 -10.68
CA ALA A 150 2.47 2.10 -12.10
C ALA A 150 1.21 1.90 -12.96
N LEU A 151 0.42 0.85 -12.69
CA LEU A 151 -0.83 0.63 -13.42
C LEU A 151 -1.84 1.75 -13.19
N GLN A 152 -1.93 2.29 -11.97
CA GLN A 152 -2.80 3.44 -11.68
C GLN A 152 -2.36 4.71 -12.42
N LEU A 153 -1.05 4.97 -12.48
CA LEU A 153 -0.52 6.11 -13.23
C LEU A 153 -0.76 5.96 -14.74
N VAL A 154 -0.57 4.75 -15.28
CA VAL A 154 -0.84 4.46 -16.69
C VAL A 154 -2.33 4.63 -16.98
N ALA A 155 -3.23 4.14 -16.12
CA ALA A 155 -4.67 4.33 -16.26
C ALA A 155 -5.04 5.82 -16.31
N ALA A 156 -4.55 6.61 -15.36
CA ALA A 156 -4.80 8.05 -15.30
C ALA A 156 -4.25 8.80 -16.54
N TRP A 157 -3.06 8.41 -17.02
CA TRP A 157 -2.46 9.00 -18.22
C TRP A 157 -3.28 8.70 -19.49
N ILE A 158 -3.77 7.46 -19.63
CA ILE A 158 -4.64 7.07 -20.74
C ILE A 158 -5.98 7.81 -20.65
N GLU A 159 -6.60 7.87 -19.47
CA GLU A 159 -7.85 8.59 -19.23
C GLU A 159 -7.75 10.06 -19.67
N GLY A 160 -6.66 10.75 -19.29
CA GLY A 160 -6.42 12.14 -19.69
C GLY A 160 -6.13 12.36 -21.18
N SER A 161 -5.87 11.29 -21.95
CA SER A 161 -5.43 11.35 -23.35
C SER A 161 -6.45 10.81 -24.36
N VAL A 162 -7.58 10.25 -23.90
CA VAL A 162 -8.50 9.48 -24.75
C VAL A 162 -9.83 10.20 -24.98
N HIS A 163 -10.25 10.24 -26.26
CA HIS A 163 -11.58 10.68 -26.69
C HIS A 163 -12.34 9.61 -27.51
N THR A 164 -11.88 8.35 -27.48
CA THR A 164 -12.42 7.26 -28.31
C THR A 164 -12.83 6.04 -27.48
N ALA A 165 -13.85 5.31 -27.93
CA ALA A 165 -14.34 4.11 -27.24
C ALA A 165 -13.27 3.02 -27.01
N PRO A 166 -12.34 2.74 -27.96
CA PRO A 166 -11.24 1.80 -27.72
C PRO A 166 -10.32 2.24 -26.59
N GLY A 167 -10.00 3.55 -26.49
CA GLY A 167 -9.16 4.05 -25.42
C GLY A 167 -9.83 3.93 -24.06
N VAL A 168 -11.15 4.21 -23.96
CA VAL A 168 -11.92 4.06 -22.71
C VAL A 168 -11.92 2.61 -22.25
N ARG A 169 -12.07 1.66 -23.18
CA ARG A 169 -11.96 0.23 -22.88
C ARG A 169 -10.58 -0.13 -22.33
N VAL A 170 -9.50 0.40 -22.91
CA VAL A 170 -8.14 0.17 -22.41
C VAL A 170 -7.97 0.75 -21.00
N THR A 171 -8.44 1.97 -20.74
CA THR A 171 -8.44 2.56 -19.39
C THR A 171 -9.08 1.62 -18.38
N PHE A 172 -10.30 1.13 -18.67
CA PHE A 172 -11.00 0.21 -17.78
C PHE A 172 -10.26 -1.12 -17.56
N VAL A 173 -9.58 -1.67 -18.58
CA VAL A 173 -8.76 -2.87 -18.42
C VAL A 173 -7.58 -2.58 -17.50
N VAL A 174 -6.85 -1.49 -17.73
CA VAL A 174 -5.66 -1.14 -16.93
C VAL A 174 -6.05 -0.85 -15.48
N THR A 175 -7.10 -0.06 -15.24
CA THR A 175 -7.62 0.17 -13.87
C THR A 175 -8.10 -1.12 -13.23
N GLY A 176 -8.70 -2.01 -14.02
CA GLY A 176 -9.09 -3.34 -13.62
C GLY A 176 -7.93 -4.17 -13.06
N LEU A 177 -6.85 -4.27 -13.83
CA LEU A 177 -5.63 -4.97 -13.44
C LEU A 177 -4.95 -4.31 -12.24
N ALA A 178 -4.95 -2.97 -12.18
CA ALA A 178 -4.44 -2.22 -11.04
C ALA A 178 -5.18 -2.61 -9.76
N GLY A 179 -6.51 -2.59 -9.79
CA GLY A 179 -7.33 -2.94 -8.63
C GLY A 179 -7.05 -4.33 -8.08
N LEU A 180 -6.85 -5.32 -8.95
CA LEU A 180 -6.52 -6.70 -8.55
C LEU A 180 -5.09 -6.83 -8.01
N ALA A 181 -4.14 -6.05 -8.53
CA ALA A 181 -2.75 -6.05 -8.04
C ALA A 181 -2.61 -5.56 -6.59
N ALA A 182 -3.62 -4.87 -6.04
CA ALA A 182 -3.65 -4.45 -4.64
C ALA A 182 -3.72 -5.65 -3.66
N LEU A 183 -4.31 -6.78 -4.06
CA LEU A 183 -4.46 -7.97 -3.21
C LEU A 183 -3.12 -8.59 -2.77
N PRO A 184 -2.21 -8.97 -3.69
CA PRO A 184 -0.92 -9.51 -3.28
C PRO A 184 -0.07 -8.46 -2.52
N ALA A 185 -0.19 -7.18 -2.86
CA ALA A 185 0.49 -6.11 -2.11
C ALA A 185 0.02 -6.07 -0.65
N ALA A 186 -1.28 -6.10 -0.39
CA ALA A 186 -1.84 -6.11 0.97
C ALA A 186 -1.51 -7.40 1.73
N HIS A 187 -1.47 -8.54 1.04
CA HIS A 187 -1.07 -9.81 1.64
C HIS A 187 0.35 -9.75 2.20
N PHE A 188 1.34 -9.37 1.37
CA PHE A 188 2.73 -9.29 1.81
C PHE A 188 2.95 -8.18 2.86
N ALA A 189 2.29 -7.02 2.71
CA ALA A 189 2.33 -5.96 3.72
C ALA A 189 1.81 -6.44 5.08
N THR A 190 0.73 -7.23 5.09
CA THR A 190 0.16 -7.81 6.31
C THR A 190 1.13 -8.79 6.96
N MET A 191 1.81 -9.64 6.18
CA MET A 191 2.82 -10.56 6.71
C MET A 191 3.97 -9.80 7.35
N MET A 192 4.48 -8.74 6.70
CA MET A 192 5.56 -7.92 7.24
C MET A 192 5.18 -7.27 8.57
N VAL A 193 3.99 -6.66 8.65
CA VAL A 193 3.48 -6.05 9.88
C VAL A 193 3.36 -7.08 11.00
N ARG A 194 2.83 -8.27 10.69
CA ARG A 194 2.69 -9.36 11.67
C ARG A 194 4.02 -9.88 12.16
N GLN A 195 4.99 -10.12 11.26
CA GLN A 195 6.32 -10.60 11.64
C GLN A 195 7.06 -9.59 12.53
N LEU A 196 7.13 -8.32 12.11
CA LEU A 196 7.79 -7.27 12.89
C LEU A 196 7.09 -7.02 14.24
N THR A 197 5.76 -6.99 14.27
CA THR A 197 5.01 -6.87 15.53
C THR A 197 5.23 -8.09 16.43
N GLY A 198 5.29 -9.29 15.85
CA GLY A 198 5.57 -10.53 16.57
C GLY A 198 6.96 -10.52 17.22
N HIS A 199 7.98 -10.04 16.51
CA HIS A 199 9.33 -9.90 17.09
C HIS A 199 9.37 -8.94 18.28
N VAL A 200 8.63 -7.82 18.22
CA VAL A 200 8.48 -6.91 19.37
C VAL A 200 7.82 -7.62 20.56
N VAL A 201 6.76 -8.41 20.33
CA VAL A 201 6.11 -9.18 21.40
C VAL A 201 7.09 -10.15 22.05
N THR A 202 7.84 -10.90 21.25
CA THR A 202 8.83 -11.87 21.74
C THR A 202 9.96 -11.19 22.51
N ALA A 203 10.46 -10.05 22.02
CA ALA A 203 11.53 -9.30 22.66
C ALA A 203 11.13 -8.59 23.98
N LEU A 204 9.83 -8.46 24.26
CA LEU A 204 9.29 -7.92 25.52
C LEU A 204 8.89 -9.01 26.53
N GLY A 205 8.72 -10.25 26.06
CA GLY A 205 8.30 -11.40 26.88
C GLY A 205 9.46 -12.20 27.49
N HIS A 206 10.69 -11.81 27.17
CA HIS A 206 11.94 -12.24 27.79
C HIS A 206 12.54 -11.09 28.59
#